data_AF-A0A4P5RYB7-F1
#
_entry.id   AF-A0A4P5RYB7-F1
#
_cell.length_a   1.000
_cell.length_b   1.000
_cell.length_c   1.000
_cell.angle_alpha   90.00
_cell.angle_beta   90.00
_cell.angle_gamma   90.00
#
_symmetry.space_group_name_H-M   'P 1'
#
loop_
_entity.id
_entity.type
_entity.pdbx_description
1 polymer ?
#
loop_
_entity_poly.entity_id
_entity_poly.type
_entity_poly.pdbx_seq_one_letter_code
_entity_poly.pdbx_strand_id
1 'polypeptide(L)'
;MNTPATLASKAFRGVIVTLVKKQTVEERRLEILAATCQVVIERGFAATRISDVAKQLNVSNSLIHYHFDSKESLLAAAFEYYARQDVVEMEEDIRTAPTASIRMARLIENYVPEGSQDMEWMLWIDAWGEALRNPLMKRISQDLDEQSILLFERVLQEGIETGEFVCPNPSASAARITGLIDGLAIQYAAHEAMMTREDLINAVTWLATAEVGAQPGQISDDSTPTSVSTVPTDTPRIISTSDIQSIRGLVEQYCDTLNTRRLDEWTALWCSDAQWFLFENKNATGPTEIRALLDWSLSHVSDLVQVAPLVVIEAGTRSNSAIGRIIIREDFRLPDGTLVTQTGRYDDEYVRTPQGWRFARRHLTLL
;
A
#
# COMPACT_ATOMS: atom_id res chain seq x y z
N MET A 1 0.35 -79.88 -1.06
CA MET A 1 0.87 -79.13 0.11
C MET A 1 2.33 -79.52 0.26
N ASN A 2 3.24 -78.86 -0.46
CA ASN A 2 3.96 -77.62 -0.12
C ASN A 2 5.06 -77.80 0.96
N THR A 3 6.29 -78.11 0.48
CA THR A 3 7.61 -77.41 0.64
C THR A 3 8.07 -76.91 2.04
N PRO A 4 9.39 -76.60 2.26
CA PRO A 4 10.62 -77.41 2.13
C PRO A 4 11.72 -77.06 3.20
N ALA A 5 12.94 -77.61 3.09
CA ALA A 5 14.17 -76.98 3.63
C ALA A 5 15.43 -77.53 2.91
N THR A 6 15.99 -76.77 1.96
CA THR A 6 17.27 -76.01 2.00
C THR A 6 18.56 -76.79 1.73
N LEU A 7 19.16 -76.48 0.57
CA LEU A 7 20.54 -76.79 0.18
C LEU A 7 21.36 -75.50 0.19
N ALA A 8 22.49 -75.54 0.87
CA ALA A 8 23.52 -74.51 0.81
C ALA A 8 24.49 -74.79 -0.34
N SER A 9 24.85 -73.79 -1.14
CA SER A 9 26.20 -73.68 -1.70
C SER A 9 26.53 -72.30 -2.29
N LYS A 10 27.73 -71.84 -1.91
CA LYS A 10 28.75 -71.08 -2.67
C LYS A 10 28.63 -69.56 -2.88
N ALA A 11 29.80 -68.96 -2.66
CA ALA A 11 30.17 -67.57 -2.78
C ALA A 11 30.17 -67.07 -4.23
N PHE A 12 29.75 -65.82 -4.42
CA PHE A 12 30.11 -65.00 -5.58
C PHE A 12 30.62 -63.64 -5.07
N ARG A 13 31.85 -63.32 -5.47
CA ARG A 13 32.57 -62.08 -5.14
C ARG A 13 32.08 -61.02 -6.14
N GLY A 14 31.08 -60.23 -5.75
CA GLY A 14 30.55 -59.12 -6.53
C GLY A 14 31.07 -57.79 -6.00
N VAL A 15 31.85 -57.08 -6.82
CA VAL A 15 32.21 -55.68 -6.63
C VAL A 15 30.92 -54.87 -6.48
N ILE A 16 30.71 -54.25 -5.31
CA ILE A 16 29.70 -53.21 -5.16
C ILE A 16 30.25 -51.98 -5.89
N VAL A 17 29.94 -51.88 -7.18
CA VAL A 17 29.97 -50.59 -7.87
C VAL A 17 28.78 -49.83 -7.33
N THR A 18 29.01 -48.95 -6.37
CA THR A 18 28.06 -47.90 -6.02
C THR A 18 27.86 -47.07 -7.29
N LEU A 19 26.74 -47.27 -7.97
CA LEU A 19 26.30 -46.43 -9.09
C LEU A 19 26.06 -45.02 -8.54
N VAL A 20 27.11 -44.20 -8.53
CA VAL A 20 26.96 -42.74 -8.41
C VAL A 20 26.21 -42.31 -9.66
N LYS A 21 24.92 -41.99 -9.51
CA LYS A 21 24.10 -41.41 -10.57
C LYS A 21 24.85 -40.19 -11.10
N LYS A 22 25.25 -40.22 -12.37
CA LYS A 22 26.01 -39.12 -13.00
C LYS A 22 25.08 -37.91 -13.06
N GLN A 23 25.29 -36.96 -12.16
CA GLN A 23 24.51 -35.72 -12.11
C GLN A 23 24.61 -35.02 -13.46
N THR A 24 23.48 -34.55 -13.95
CA THR A 24 23.40 -33.83 -15.22
C THR A 24 24.06 -32.44 -15.07
N VAL A 25 24.45 -31.85 -16.20
CA VAL A 25 25.03 -30.49 -16.23
C VAL A 25 24.04 -29.49 -15.64
N GLU A 26 22.74 -29.69 -15.89
CA GLU A 26 21.68 -28.80 -15.38
C GLU A 26 21.47 -28.95 -13.87
N GLU A 27 21.39 -30.18 -13.36
CA GLU A 27 21.31 -30.42 -11.90
C GLU A 27 22.50 -29.79 -11.16
N ARG A 28 23.71 -29.84 -11.75
CA ARG A 28 24.89 -29.19 -11.16
C ARG A 28 24.79 -27.66 -11.23
N ARG A 29 24.27 -27.11 -12.33
CA ARG A 29 24.05 -25.67 -12.48
C ARG A 29 23.11 -25.16 -11.38
N LEU A 30 21.97 -25.82 -11.17
CA LEU A 30 21.00 -25.47 -10.13
C LEU A 30 21.59 -25.57 -8.71
N GLU A 31 22.38 -26.60 -8.44
CA GLU A 31 23.09 -26.75 -7.15
C GLU A 31 24.05 -25.59 -6.89
N ILE A 32 24.76 -25.12 -7.93
CA ILE A 32 25.63 -23.93 -7.85
C ILE A 32 24.82 -22.67 -7.56
N LEU A 33 23.65 -22.49 -8.20
CA LEU A 33 22.79 -21.34 -7.97
C LEU A 33 22.25 -21.32 -6.53
N ALA A 34 21.69 -22.43 -6.06
CA ALA A 34 21.18 -22.56 -4.69
C ALA A 34 22.28 -22.30 -3.63
N ALA A 35 23.47 -22.85 -3.81
CA ALA A 35 24.59 -22.58 -2.91
C ALA A 35 25.07 -21.13 -2.98
N THR A 36 24.98 -20.49 -4.15
CA THR A 36 25.30 -19.06 -4.30
C THR A 36 24.32 -18.21 -3.51
N CYS A 37 23.01 -18.47 -3.60
CA CYS A 37 22.01 -17.75 -2.80
C CYS A 37 22.36 -17.82 -1.32
N GLN A 38 22.67 -19.01 -0.78
CA GLN A 38 23.04 -19.16 0.63
C GLN A 38 24.28 -18.34 1.03
N VAL A 39 25.31 -18.30 0.18
CA VAL A 39 26.52 -17.51 0.47
C VAL A 39 26.24 -16.02 0.40
N VAL A 40 25.41 -15.59 -0.56
CA VAL A 40 25.00 -14.19 -0.72
C VAL A 40 24.18 -13.73 0.48
N ILE A 41 23.24 -14.53 0.92
CA ILE A 41 22.45 -14.35 2.14
C ILE A 41 23.33 -14.06 3.37
N GLU A 42 24.40 -14.83 3.54
CA GLU A 42 25.29 -14.70 4.70
C GLU A 42 26.26 -13.52 4.62
N ARG A 43 26.58 -13.04 3.41
CA ARG A 43 27.72 -12.13 3.17
C ARG A 43 27.39 -10.87 2.38
N GLY A 44 26.25 -10.84 1.75
CA GLY A 44 25.84 -9.92 0.71
C GLY A 44 26.52 -10.16 -0.65
N PHE A 45 25.98 -9.53 -1.69
CA PHE A 45 26.49 -9.60 -3.08
C PHE A 45 27.94 -9.12 -3.19
N ALA A 46 28.24 -7.99 -2.55
CA ALA A 46 29.55 -7.35 -2.65
C ALA A 46 30.67 -8.23 -2.09
N ALA A 47 30.47 -8.86 -0.92
CA ALA A 47 31.50 -9.64 -0.26
C ALA A 47 31.60 -11.10 -0.77
N THR A 48 30.59 -11.60 -1.47
CA THR A 48 30.58 -12.97 -2.03
C THR A 48 31.69 -13.16 -3.08
N ARG A 49 32.43 -14.27 -3.00
CA ARG A 49 33.44 -14.67 -4.00
C ARG A 49 33.13 -16.03 -4.59
N ILE A 50 33.58 -16.30 -5.82
CA ILE A 50 33.50 -17.63 -6.45
C ILE A 50 34.09 -18.71 -5.55
N SER A 51 35.18 -18.40 -4.84
CA SER A 51 35.82 -19.34 -3.91
C SER A 51 34.95 -19.69 -2.70
N ASP A 52 34.05 -18.81 -2.29
CA ASP A 52 33.16 -19.08 -1.16
C ASP A 52 32.08 -20.09 -1.58
N VAL A 53 31.49 -19.91 -2.77
CA VAL A 53 30.53 -20.86 -3.37
C VAL A 53 31.18 -22.22 -3.64
N ALA A 54 32.39 -22.23 -4.19
CA ALA A 54 33.13 -23.46 -4.45
C ALA A 54 33.42 -24.24 -3.15
N LYS A 55 33.77 -23.52 -2.06
CA LYS A 55 33.95 -24.12 -0.73
C LYS A 55 32.64 -24.68 -0.17
N GLN A 56 31.54 -23.93 -0.30
CA GLN A 56 30.21 -24.36 0.17
C GLN A 56 29.80 -25.70 -0.44
N LEU A 57 30.11 -25.90 -1.73
CA LEU A 57 29.80 -27.14 -2.45
C LEU A 57 30.90 -28.20 -2.42
N ASN A 58 32.04 -27.91 -1.79
CA ASN A 58 33.24 -28.75 -1.83
C ASN A 58 33.67 -29.13 -3.28
N VAL A 59 33.70 -28.12 -4.15
CA VAL A 59 34.11 -28.24 -5.57
C VAL A 59 35.26 -27.30 -5.90
N SER A 60 35.85 -27.46 -7.08
CA SER A 60 36.89 -26.54 -7.56
C SER A 60 36.30 -25.23 -8.12
N ASN A 61 37.03 -24.12 -8.00
CA ASN A 61 36.65 -22.85 -8.66
C ASN A 61 36.48 -23.03 -10.18
N SER A 62 37.30 -23.89 -10.80
CA SER A 62 37.21 -24.18 -12.23
C SER A 62 35.88 -24.81 -12.63
N LEU A 63 35.24 -25.58 -11.74
CA LEU A 63 33.91 -26.12 -11.98
C LEU A 63 32.86 -25.00 -11.99
N ILE A 64 32.96 -24.02 -11.10
CA ILE A 64 32.04 -22.88 -11.10
C ILE A 64 32.22 -22.06 -12.39
N HIS A 65 33.47 -21.78 -12.78
CA HIS A 65 33.79 -21.08 -14.03
C HIS A 65 33.37 -21.82 -15.30
N TYR A 66 33.23 -23.15 -15.25
CA TYR A 66 32.67 -23.92 -16.36
C TYR A 66 31.18 -23.61 -16.60
N HIS A 67 30.44 -23.23 -15.56
CA HIS A 67 29.01 -22.91 -15.66
C HIS A 67 28.71 -21.41 -15.75
N PHE A 68 29.62 -20.55 -15.24
CA PHE A 68 29.43 -19.10 -15.14
C PHE A 68 30.72 -18.35 -15.46
N ASP A 69 30.68 -17.50 -16.48
CA ASP A 69 31.86 -16.80 -17.00
C ASP A 69 32.46 -15.79 -16.00
N SER A 70 31.64 -15.26 -15.09
CA SER A 70 32.02 -14.21 -14.15
C SER A 70 31.25 -14.32 -12.83
N LYS A 71 31.75 -13.65 -11.78
CA LYS A 71 31.04 -13.50 -10.49
C LYS A 71 29.68 -12.84 -10.73
N GLU A 72 29.66 -11.82 -11.57
CA GLU A 72 28.49 -11.04 -11.91
C GLU A 72 27.42 -11.91 -12.57
N SER A 73 27.81 -12.77 -13.53
CA SER A 73 26.90 -13.71 -14.18
C SER A 73 26.36 -14.78 -13.23
N LEU A 74 27.18 -15.22 -12.26
CA LEU A 74 26.75 -16.19 -11.25
C LEU A 74 25.72 -15.56 -10.30
N LEU A 75 26.01 -14.37 -9.78
CA LEU A 75 25.13 -13.64 -8.86
C LEU A 75 23.80 -13.27 -9.52
N ALA A 76 23.85 -12.77 -10.75
CA ALA A 76 22.68 -12.49 -11.58
C ALA A 76 21.79 -13.72 -11.77
N ALA A 77 22.38 -14.85 -12.17
CA ALA A 77 21.64 -16.09 -12.36
C ALA A 77 21.12 -16.69 -11.04
N ALA A 78 21.82 -16.50 -9.92
CA ALA A 78 21.40 -16.97 -8.61
C ALA A 78 20.18 -16.17 -8.12
N PHE A 79 20.23 -14.85 -8.27
CA PHE A 79 19.10 -13.98 -7.99
C PHE A 79 17.87 -14.33 -8.85
N GLU A 80 18.05 -14.45 -10.16
CA GLU A 80 16.98 -14.85 -11.09
C GLU A 80 16.40 -16.22 -10.76
N TYR A 81 17.24 -17.17 -10.34
CA TYR A 81 16.81 -18.50 -9.92
C TYR A 81 15.93 -18.43 -8.67
N TYR A 82 16.35 -17.67 -7.65
CA TYR A 82 15.62 -17.52 -6.39
C TYR A 82 14.27 -16.83 -6.63
N ALA A 83 14.26 -15.64 -7.22
CA ALA A 83 13.05 -14.84 -7.43
C ALA A 83 11.99 -15.57 -8.27
N ARG A 84 12.39 -16.44 -9.20
CA ARG A 84 11.44 -17.25 -9.97
C ARG A 84 10.76 -18.35 -9.16
N GLN A 85 11.41 -18.90 -8.13
CA GLN A 85 10.76 -19.89 -7.27
C GLN A 85 9.63 -19.23 -6.46
N ASP A 86 9.89 -18.03 -5.93
CA ASP A 86 8.94 -17.28 -5.12
C ASP A 86 7.69 -16.89 -5.93
N VAL A 87 7.87 -16.45 -7.18
CA VAL A 87 6.74 -16.14 -8.09
C VAL A 87 5.81 -17.33 -8.30
N VAL A 88 6.34 -18.55 -8.43
CA VAL A 88 5.52 -19.76 -8.67
C VAL A 88 4.69 -20.10 -7.44
N GLU A 89 5.25 -19.98 -6.24
CA GLU A 89 4.54 -20.25 -4.98
C GLU A 89 3.42 -19.22 -4.76
N MET A 90 3.72 -17.95 -5.01
CA MET A 90 2.74 -16.86 -4.90
C MET A 90 1.60 -16.98 -5.93
N GLU A 91 1.90 -17.34 -7.19
CA GLU A 91 0.88 -17.55 -8.21
C GLU A 91 -0.12 -18.67 -7.84
N GLU A 92 0.36 -19.76 -7.24
CA GLU A 92 -0.50 -20.86 -6.82
C GLU A 92 -1.42 -20.45 -5.66
N ASP A 93 -0.91 -19.72 -4.67
CA ASP A 93 -1.72 -19.25 -3.54
C ASP A 93 -2.84 -18.29 -4.01
N ILE A 94 -2.49 -17.31 -4.87
CA ILE A 94 -3.45 -16.40 -5.49
C ILE A 94 -4.52 -17.19 -6.26
N ARG A 95 -4.10 -18.20 -7.04
CA ARG A 95 -5.03 -19.01 -7.87
C ARG A 95 -6.11 -19.69 -7.03
N THR A 96 -5.83 -20.06 -5.79
CA THR A 96 -6.78 -20.76 -4.92
C THR A 96 -7.78 -19.85 -4.19
N ALA A 97 -7.52 -18.53 -4.15
CA ALA A 97 -8.39 -17.58 -3.47
C ALA A 97 -9.70 -17.31 -4.27
N PRO A 98 -10.87 -17.24 -3.60
CA PRO A 98 -12.16 -17.26 -4.30
C PRO A 98 -12.60 -15.89 -4.86
N THR A 99 -12.03 -14.79 -4.38
CA THR A 99 -12.42 -13.41 -4.75
C THR A 99 -11.20 -12.54 -5.04
N ALA A 100 -11.36 -11.47 -5.82
CA ALA A 100 -10.26 -10.55 -6.11
C ALA A 100 -9.76 -9.85 -4.83
N SER A 101 -10.66 -9.56 -3.88
CA SER A 101 -10.28 -9.02 -2.56
C SER A 101 -9.37 -9.94 -1.76
N ILE A 102 -9.69 -11.24 -1.67
CA ILE A 102 -8.86 -12.20 -0.93
C ILE A 102 -7.53 -12.41 -1.66
N ARG A 103 -7.56 -12.47 -3.00
CA ARG A 103 -6.35 -12.52 -3.83
C ARG A 103 -5.42 -11.35 -3.51
N MET A 104 -5.96 -10.13 -3.47
CA MET A 104 -5.19 -8.92 -3.15
C MET A 104 -4.62 -8.97 -1.73
N ALA A 105 -5.41 -9.41 -0.74
CA ALA A 105 -4.95 -9.54 0.64
C ALA A 105 -3.76 -10.51 0.74
N ARG A 106 -3.87 -11.69 0.14
CA ARG A 106 -2.77 -12.68 0.10
C ARG A 106 -1.55 -12.18 -0.65
N LEU A 107 -1.76 -11.46 -1.76
CA LEU A 107 -0.67 -10.88 -2.52
C LEU A 107 0.10 -9.86 -1.68
N ILE A 108 -0.60 -9.02 -0.92
CA ILE A 108 0.02 -8.10 0.05
C ILE A 108 0.74 -8.88 1.15
N GLU A 109 0.10 -9.88 1.74
CA GLU A 109 0.70 -10.66 2.83
C GLU A 109 1.95 -11.42 2.40
N ASN A 110 1.99 -11.99 1.19
CA ASN A 110 3.14 -12.71 0.66
C ASN A 110 4.28 -11.76 0.24
N TYR A 111 3.97 -10.57 -0.27
CA TYR A 111 4.99 -9.62 -0.72
C TYR A 111 5.68 -8.88 0.44
N VAL A 112 5.02 -8.80 1.61
CA VAL A 112 5.56 -8.09 2.78
C VAL A 112 6.53 -8.99 3.57
N PRO A 113 7.74 -8.50 3.92
CA PRO A 113 8.73 -9.30 4.64
C PRO A 113 8.18 -9.91 5.94
N GLU A 114 8.55 -11.16 6.25
CA GLU A 114 8.18 -11.81 7.51
C GLU A 114 8.87 -11.18 8.73
N GLY A 115 10.06 -10.60 8.52
CA GLY A 115 10.87 -10.00 9.58
C GLY A 115 12.05 -9.22 9.03
N SER A 116 12.83 -8.60 9.91
CA SER A 116 14.06 -7.89 9.52
C SER A 116 15.19 -8.81 9.04
N GLN A 117 15.04 -10.13 9.22
CA GLN A 117 15.96 -11.16 8.73
C GLN A 117 15.35 -11.96 7.58
N ASP A 118 14.31 -11.41 6.94
CA ASP A 118 13.70 -12.01 5.77
C ASP A 118 14.71 -12.11 4.63
N MET A 119 14.88 -13.33 4.17
CA MET A 119 15.98 -13.70 3.31
C MET A 119 15.81 -13.25 1.87
N GLU A 120 14.57 -13.31 1.40
CA GLU A 120 14.17 -12.85 0.07
C GLU A 120 14.40 -11.34 -0.02
N TRP A 121 13.95 -10.59 0.99
CA TRP A 121 14.10 -9.14 1.01
C TRP A 121 15.56 -8.68 1.11
N MET A 122 16.42 -9.37 1.86
CA MET A 122 17.85 -9.08 1.86
C MET A 122 18.48 -9.29 0.47
N LEU A 123 18.08 -10.34 -0.25
CA LEU A 123 18.55 -10.61 -1.60
C LEU A 123 18.11 -9.52 -2.59
N TRP A 124 16.84 -9.10 -2.51
CA TRP A 124 16.29 -8.01 -3.34
C TRP A 124 16.98 -6.66 -3.09
N ILE A 125 17.18 -6.29 -1.83
CA ILE A 125 17.86 -5.04 -1.46
C ILE A 125 19.28 -5.00 -2.02
N ASP A 126 20.02 -6.11 -1.90
CA ASP A 126 21.36 -6.22 -2.48
C ASP A 126 21.34 -6.19 -4.01
N ALA A 127 20.37 -6.87 -4.63
CA ALA A 127 20.22 -6.89 -6.09
C ALA A 127 19.94 -5.48 -6.64
N TRP A 128 19.06 -4.71 -6.00
CA TRP A 128 18.82 -3.29 -6.35
C TRP A 128 20.08 -2.45 -6.14
N GLY A 129 20.82 -2.65 -5.05
CA GLY A 129 22.10 -1.98 -4.80
C GLY A 129 23.15 -2.26 -5.89
N GLU A 130 23.21 -3.50 -6.36
CA GLU A 130 24.12 -3.96 -7.42
C GLU A 130 23.65 -3.49 -8.82
N ALA A 131 22.35 -3.48 -9.09
CA ALA A 131 21.75 -2.99 -10.34
C ALA A 131 22.15 -1.55 -10.69
N LEU A 132 22.48 -0.72 -9.70
CA LEU A 132 23.00 0.63 -9.92
C LEU A 132 24.34 0.67 -10.67
N ARG A 133 25.09 -0.43 -10.69
CA ARG A 133 26.46 -0.51 -11.25
C ARG A 133 26.64 -1.64 -12.26
N ASN A 134 25.77 -2.64 -12.25
CA ASN A 134 25.88 -3.84 -13.05
C ASN A 134 24.72 -3.93 -14.06
N PRO A 135 24.98 -3.75 -15.38
CA PRO A 135 23.93 -3.78 -16.40
C PRO A 135 23.15 -5.10 -16.51
N LEU A 136 23.80 -6.23 -16.23
CA LEU A 136 23.14 -7.53 -16.25
C LEU A 136 22.16 -7.64 -15.08
N MET A 137 22.60 -7.26 -13.88
CA MET A 137 21.72 -7.24 -12.71
C MET A 137 20.56 -6.28 -12.90
N LYS A 138 20.83 -5.07 -13.42
CA LYS A 138 19.79 -4.06 -13.70
C LYS A 138 18.68 -4.60 -14.58
N ARG A 139 19.04 -5.32 -15.65
CA ARG A 139 18.04 -5.90 -16.55
C ARG A 139 17.22 -6.96 -15.83
N ILE A 140 17.87 -7.87 -15.12
CA ILE A 140 17.19 -8.98 -14.44
C ILE A 140 16.27 -8.46 -13.33
N SER A 141 16.75 -7.54 -12.49
CA SER A 141 15.93 -6.94 -11.43
C SER A 141 14.73 -6.20 -12.01
N GLN A 142 14.93 -5.42 -13.09
CA GLN A 142 13.83 -4.74 -13.77
C GLN A 142 12.80 -5.73 -14.35
N ASP A 143 13.25 -6.78 -15.03
CA ASP A 143 12.35 -7.78 -15.62
C ASP A 143 11.52 -8.49 -14.52
N LEU A 144 12.08 -8.70 -13.32
CA LEU A 144 11.40 -9.33 -12.18
C LEU A 144 10.46 -8.34 -11.46
N ASP A 145 10.89 -7.10 -11.20
CA ASP A 145 10.05 -6.04 -10.64
C ASP A 145 8.79 -5.83 -11.51
N GLU A 146 8.97 -5.79 -12.83
CA GLU A 146 7.86 -5.67 -13.80
C GLU A 146 6.90 -6.87 -13.71
N GLN A 147 7.40 -8.09 -13.51
CA GLN A 147 6.55 -9.28 -13.32
C GLN A 147 5.73 -9.19 -12.03
N SER A 148 6.31 -8.71 -10.94
CA SER A 148 5.59 -8.46 -9.68
C SER A 148 4.51 -7.40 -9.84
N ILE A 149 4.80 -6.27 -10.51
CA ILE A 149 3.79 -5.25 -10.80
C ILE A 149 2.64 -5.83 -11.62
N LEU A 150 2.96 -6.65 -12.63
CA LEU A 150 1.95 -7.31 -13.45
C LEU A 150 1.07 -8.29 -12.66
N LEU A 151 1.56 -8.90 -11.57
CA LEU A 151 0.75 -9.74 -10.69
C LEU A 151 -0.33 -8.92 -9.97
N PHE A 152 0.06 -7.78 -9.38
CA PHE A 152 -0.89 -6.84 -8.75
C PHE A 152 -1.89 -6.28 -9.78
N GLU A 153 -1.42 -5.91 -10.97
CA GLU A 153 -2.28 -5.40 -12.04
C GLU A 153 -3.33 -6.43 -12.47
N ARG A 154 -2.95 -7.72 -12.59
CA ARG A 154 -3.90 -8.80 -12.91
C ARG A 154 -5.01 -8.92 -11.89
N VAL A 155 -4.69 -8.92 -10.59
CA VAL A 155 -5.71 -9.01 -9.53
C VAL A 155 -6.63 -7.78 -9.53
N LEU A 156 -6.09 -6.60 -9.77
CA LEU A 156 -6.89 -5.38 -9.93
C LEU A 156 -7.85 -5.48 -11.12
N GLN A 157 -7.37 -5.97 -12.26
CA GLN A 157 -8.16 -6.15 -13.47
C GLN A 157 -9.27 -7.19 -13.28
N GLU A 158 -8.96 -8.32 -12.64
CA GLU A 158 -9.94 -9.36 -12.27
C GLU A 158 -11.06 -8.78 -11.41
N GLY A 159 -10.72 -8.02 -10.37
CA GLY A 159 -11.73 -7.40 -9.49
C GLY A 159 -12.58 -6.33 -10.19
N ILE A 160 -12.04 -5.64 -11.20
CA ILE A 160 -12.85 -4.73 -12.04
C ILE A 160 -13.84 -5.54 -12.90
N GLU A 161 -13.39 -6.65 -13.49
CA GLU A 161 -14.22 -7.50 -14.34
C GLU A 161 -15.34 -8.20 -13.55
N THR A 162 -15.09 -8.59 -12.30
CA THR A 162 -16.10 -9.16 -11.40
C THR A 162 -16.99 -8.10 -10.74
N GLY A 163 -16.63 -6.82 -10.84
CA GLY A 163 -17.33 -5.71 -10.21
C GLY A 163 -17.05 -5.55 -8.71
N GLU A 164 -16.05 -6.25 -8.19
CA GLU A 164 -15.57 -6.10 -6.81
C GLU A 164 -14.81 -4.78 -6.60
N PHE A 165 -14.12 -4.29 -7.63
CA PHE A 165 -13.24 -3.12 -7.58
C PHE A 165 -13.67 -2.01 -8.54
N VAL A 166 -13.44 -0.76 -8.12
CA VAL A 166 -13.52 0.44 -8.95
C VAL A 166 -12.14 1.09 -8.99
N CYS A 167 -11.33 0.70 -9.96
CA CYS A 167 -9.98 1.25 -10.16
C CYS A 167 -9.83 1.83 -11.58
N PRO A 168 -9.72 3.16 -11.73
CA PRO A 168 -9.63 3.81 -13.06
C PRO A 168 -8.34 3.51 -13.84
N ASN A 169 -7.24 3.16 -13.15
CA ASN A 169 -5.95 2.89 -13.77
C ASN A 169 -5.21 1.76 -13.03
N PRO A 170 -5.52 0.49 -13.34
CA PRO A 170 -4.95 -0.68 -12.67
C PRO A 170 -3.44 -0.71 -12.69
N SER A 171 -2.82 -0.41 -13.82
CA SER A 171 -1.36 -0.41 -13.97
C SER A 171 -0.69 0.61 -13.05
N ALA A 172 -1.21 1.85 -13.02
CA ALA A 172 -0.65 2.87 -12.14
C ALA A 172 -0.92 2.59 -10.66
N SER A 173 -2.05 1.97 -10.32
CA SER A 173 -2.38 1.54 -8.95
C SER A 173 -1.47 0.41 -8.49
N ALA A 174 -1.20 -0.59 -9.33
CA ALA A 174 -0.24 -1.67 -9.06
C ALA A 174 1.16 -1.11 -8.78
N ALA A 175 1.63 -0.16 -9.60
CA ALA A 175 2.92 0.50 -9.39
C ALA A 175 2.99 1.31 -8.07
N ARG A 176 1.87 1.92 -7.64
CA ARG A 176 1.82 2.63 -6.35
C ARG A 176 1.80 1.68 -5.16
N ILE A 177 1.06 0.57 -5.25
CA ILE A 177 0.98 -0.44 -4.20
C ILE A 177 2.36 -1.08 -3.99
N THR A 178 2.97 -1.59 -5.06
CA THR A 178 4.32 -2.19 -5.03
C THR A 178 5.37 -1.19 -4.54
N GLY A 179 5.38 0.03 -5.08
CA GLY A 179 6.33 1.05 -4.63
C GLY A 179 6.19 1.45 -3.15
N LEU A 180 4.98 1.38 -2.57
CA LEU A 180 4.79 1.54 -1.13
C LEU A 180 5.38 0.36 -0.37
N ILE A 181 5.12 -0.87 -0.82
CA ILE A 181 5.68 -2.08 -0.19
C ILE A 181 7.21 -2.00 -0.19
N ASP A 182 7.83 -1.75 -1.34
CA ASP A 182 9.30 -1.64 -1.47
C ASP A 182 9.88 -0.60 -0.51
N GLY A 183 9.28 0.59 -0.48
CA GLY A 183 9.75 1.69 0.37
C GLY A 183 9.61 1.41 1.87
N LEU A 184 8.55 0.71 2.28
CA LEU A 184 8.34 0.34 3.69
C LEU A 184 9.15 -0.91 4.07
N ALA A 185 9.28 -1.88 3.17
CA ALA A 185 10.05 -3.11 3.38
C ALA A 185 11.53 -2.82 3.59
N ILE A 186 12.13 -1.88 2.83
CA ILE A 186 13.50 -1.42 3.07
C ILE A 186 13.64 -0.83 4.48
N GLN A 187 12.70 0.00 4.92
CA GLN A 187 12.73 0.59 6.26
C GLN A 187 12.56 -0.46 7.36
N TYR A 188 11.65 -1.42 7.14
CA TYR A 188 11.38 -2.53 8.06
C TYR A 188 12.59 -3.46 8.22
N ALA A 189 13.31 -3.74 7.13
CA ALA A 189 14.53 -4.54 7.14
C ALA A 189 15.73 -3.78 7.74
N ALA A 190 15.89 -2.48 7.40
CA ALA A 190 17.07 -1.71 7.77
C ALA A 190 17.03 -1.08 9.17
N HIS A 191 15.84 -0.92 9.77
CA HIS A 191 15.66 -0.20 11.03
C HIS A 191 14.89 -1.01 12.07
N GLU A 192 15.51 -1.24 13.22
CA GLU A 192 14.86 -1.91 14.35
C GLU A 192 13.70 -1.08 14.91
N ALA A 193 12.58 -1.75 15.21
CA ALA A 193 11.39 -1.19 15.88
C ALA A 193 10.77 0.05 15.20
N MET A 194 11.01 0.25 13.90
CA MET A 194 10.38 1.35 13.14
C MET A 194 8.86 1.15 13.00
N MET A 195 8.44 -0.07 12.68
CA MET A 195 7.04 -0.49 12.60
C MET A 195 6.93 -2.00 12.80
N THR A 196 5.75 -2.49 13.13
CA THR A 196 5.47 -3.94 13.12
C THR A 196 5.14 -4.41 11.70
N ARG A 197 5.22 -5.72 11.44
CA ARG A 197 4.77 -6.30 10.17
C ARG A 197 3.29 -6.00 9.92
N GLU A 198 2.49 -6.04 10.98
CA GLU A 198 1.06 -5.71 10.94
C GLU A 198 0.83 -4.26 10.51
N ASP A 199 1.62 -3.30 11.03
CA ASP A 199 1.53 -1.90 10.61
C ASP A 199 1.82 -1.72 9.12
N LEU A 200 2.81 -2.47 8.59
CA LEU A 200 3.19 -2.44 7.18
C LEU A 200 2.06 -2.99 6.30
N ILE A 201 1.53 -4.17 6.64
CA ILE A 201 0.37 -4.76 5.96
C ILE A 201 -0.82 -3.80 6.01
N ASN A 202 -1.11 -3.21 7.17
CA ASN A 202 -2.22 -2.27 7.32
C ASN A 202 -2.04 -1.02 6.44
N ALA A 203 -0.82 -0.47 6.34
CA ALA A 203 -0.54 0.68 5.47
C ALA A 203 -0.76 0.34 3.99
N VAL A 204 -0.30 -0.83 3.55
CA VAL A 204 -0.45 -1.29 2.17
C VAL A 204 -1.90 -1.63 1.84
N THR A 205 -2.59 -2.35 2.73
CA THR A 205 -4.02 -2.67 2.60
C THR A 205 -4.89 -1.41 2.56
N TRP A 206 -4.54 -0.40 3.35
CA TRP A 206 -5.22 0.89 3.31
C TRP A 206 -5.08 1.57 1.94
N LEU A 207 -3.85 1.61 1.39
CA LEU A 207 -3.62 2.14 0.05
C LEU A 207 -4.39 1.34 -1.00
N ALA A 208 -4.26 0.00 -1.00
CA ALA A 208 -4.94 -0.87 -1.95
C ALA A 208 -6.46 -0.69 -1.92
N THR A 209 -7.05 -0.56 -0.73
CA THR A 209 -8.48 -0.27 -0.54
C THR A 209 -8.88 1.06 -1.18
N ALA A 210 -8.07 2.11 -0.98
CA ALA A 210 -8.30 3.42 -1.57
C ALA A 210 -8.17 3.43 -3.10
N GLU A 211 -7.24 2.65 -3.65
CA GLU A 211 -7.01 2.50 -5.09
C GLU A 211 -8.18 1.84 -5.82
N VAL A 212 -8.91 0.95 -5.14
CA VAL A 212 -10.04 0.20 -5.73
C VAL A 212 -11.41 0.74 -5.33
N GLY A 213 -11.47 1.86 -4.60
CA GLY A 213 -12.73 2.44 -4.13
C GLY A 213 -13.53 1.53 -3.19
N ALA A 214 -12.87 0.57 -2.55
CA ALA A 214 -13.49 -0.33 -1.57
C ALA A 214 -13.67 0.37 -0.22
N GLN A 215 -14.58 -0.15 0.60
CA GLN A 215 -14.72 0.27 1.99
C GLN A 215 -13.54 -0.24 2.83
N PRO A 216 -13.09 0.51 3.86
CA PRO A 216 -12.08 0.04 4.81
C PRO A 216 -12.42 -1.35 5.36
N GLY A 217 -11.49 -2.30 5.23
CA GLY A 217 -11.65 -3.69 5.70
C GLY A 217 -12.26 -4.68 4.69
N GLN A 218 -12.56 -4.27 3.45
CA GLN A 218 -13.03 -5.18 2.39
C GLN A 218 -11.93 -6.00 1.72
N ILE A 219 -10.67 -5.58 1.84
CA ILE A 219 -9.50 -6.38 1.47
C ILE A 219 -8.98 -7.03 2.76
N SER A 220 -9.28 -8.32 2.94
CA SER A 220 -8.79 -9.16 4.04
C SER A 220 -8.77 -10.63 3.62
N ASP A 221 -7.95 -11.46 4.28
CA ASP A 221 -7.89 -12.91 4.05
C ASP A 221 -9.04 -13.68 4.76
N ASP A 222 -9.97 -12.98 5.41
CA ASP A 222 -11.08 -13.61 6.12
C ASP A 222 -12.11 -14.17 5.12
N SER A 223 -12.05 -15.48 4.92
CA SER A 223 -12.89 -16.30 4.03
C SER A 223 -14.38 -16.32 4.34
N THR A 224 -14.89 -15.43 5.21
CA THR A 224 -16.33 -15.26 5.35
C THR A 224 -16.80 -14.46 4.14
N PRO A 225 -17.59 -15.04 3.22
CA PRO A 225 -18.32 -14.22 2.29
C PRO A 225 -19.20 -13.38 3.21
N THR A 226 -18.88 -12.09 3.33
CA THR A 226 -19.85 -11.16 3.89
C THR A 226 -20.98 -11.25 2.90
N SER A 227 -21.96 -12.07 3.24
CA SER A 227 -23.24 -12.12 2.56
C SER A 227 -23.61 -10.66 2.42
N VAL A 228 -23.82 -10.25 1.17
CA VAL A 228 -24.33 -8.93 0.87
C VAL A 228 -25.61 -8.85 1.66
N SER A 229 -25.52 -8.27 2.85
CA SER A 229 -26.64 -7.91 3.66
C SER A 229 -27.47 -7.09 2.71
N THR A 230 -28.69 -7.54 2.44
CA THR A 230 -29.69 -6.74 1.76
C THR A 230 -29.98 -5.57 2.68
N VAL A 231 -29.06 -4.60 2.66
CA VAL A 231 -29.20 -3.29 3.26
C VAL A 231 -30.33 -2.63 2.48
N PRO A 232 -31.29 -1.99 3.17
CA PRO A 232 -32.39 -1.29 2.54
C PRO A 232 -31.87 -0.36 1.44
N THR A 233 -32.69 -0.23 0.40
CA THR A 233 -32.52 0.43 -0.89
C THR A 233 -32.11 1.91 -0.83
N ASP A 234 -31.01 2.22 -0.15
CA ASP A 234 -30.26 3.46 -0.22
C ASP A 234 -28.80 3.06 -0.30
N THR A 235 -28.31 2.84 -1.51
CA THR A 235 -26.88 2.65 -1.79
C THR A 235 -26.12 3.81 -1.11
N PRO A 236 -25.21 3.55 -0.14
CA PRO A 236 -24.33 4.59 0.35
C PRO A 236 -23.55 5.11 -0.85
N ARG A 237 -23.86 6.33 -1.28
CA ARG A 237 -23.18 6.95 -2.42
C ARG A 237 -21.72 7.11 -2.02
N ILE A 238 -20.80 6.67 -2.88
CA ILE A 238 -19.36 6.79 -2.61
C ILE A 238 -18.92 8.16 -3.11
N ILE A 239 -18.33 8.97 -2.23
CA ILE A 239 -17.65 10.23 -2.62
C ILE A 239 -16.21 9.91 -2.99
N SER A 240 -15.71 10.44 -4.10
CA SER A 240 -14.36 10.12 -4.57
C SER A 240 -13.27 10.70 -3.65
N THR A 241 -12.11 10.06 -3.57
CA THR A 241 -10.96 10.56 -2.80
C THR A 241 -10.52 11.96 -3.26
N SER A 242 -10.59 12.23 -4.57
CA SER A 242 -10.31 13.56 -5.13
C SER A 242 -11.29 14.61 -4.62
N ASP A 243 -12.54 14.24 -4.39
CA ASP A 243 -13.55 15.15 -3.84
C ASP A 243 -13.35 15.38 -2.36
N ILE A 244 -13.03 14.32 -1.61
CA ILE A 244 -12.66 14.44 -0.20
C ILE A 244 -11.48 15.40 -0.05
N GLN A 245 -10.43 15.24 -0.86
CA GLN A 245 -9.27 16.14 -0.84
C GLN A 245 -9.64 17.57 -1.24
N SER A 246 -10.48 17.76 -2.27
CA SER A 246 -10.93 19.09 -2.69
C SER A 246 -11.76 19.79 -1.61
N ILE A 247 -12.61 19.03 -0.90
CA ILE A 247 -13.42 19.55 0.20
C ILE A 247 -12.56 19.84 1.44
N ARG A 248 -11.56 19.01 1.74
CA ARG A 248 -10.55 19.31 2.77
C ARG A 248 -9.81 20.61 2.45
N GLY A 249 -9.36 20.77 1.21
CA GLY A 249 -8.73 22.01 0.73
C GLY A 249 -9.67 23.22 0.84
N LEU A 250 -10.97 23.05 0.61
CA LEU A 250 -11.97 24.11 0.82
C LEU A 250 -12.08 24.52 2.30
N VAL A 251 -12.04 23.56 3.24
CA VAL A 251 -12.04 23.82 4.69
C VAL A 251 -10.74 24.49 5.15
N GLU A 252 -9.60 24.05 4.61
CA GLU A 252 -8.30 24.67 4.87
C GLU A 252 -8.26 26.12 4.36
N GLN A 253 -8.74 26.35 3.13
CA GLN A 253 -8.84 27.69 2.56
C GLN A 253 -9.79 28.58 3.36
N TYR A 254 -10.89 28.04 3.91
CA TYR A 254 -11.76 28.78 4.82
C TYR A 254 -10.99 29.25 6.05
N CYS A 255 -10.28 28.36 6.73
CA CYS A 255 -9.51 28.72 7.92
C CYS A 255 -8.40 29.73 7.59
N ASP A 256 -7.64 29.49 6.51
CA ASP A 256 -6.55 30.35 6.11
C ASP A 256 -7.02 31.77 5.72
N THR A 257 -8.04 31.88 4.87
CA THR A 257 -8.58 33.18 4.44
C THR A 257 -9.24 33.95 5.60
N LEU A 258 -9.87 33.25 6.55
CA LEU A 258 -10.39 33.85 7.78
C LEU A 258 -9.25 34.38 8.67
N ASN A 259 -8.27 33.54 8.96
CA ASN A 259 -7.14 33.86 9.84
C ASN A 259 -6.27 34.98 9.27
N THR A 260 -6.13 35.05 7.95
CA THR A 260 -5.35 36.08 7.23
C THR A 260 -6.17 37.30 6.80
N ARG A 261 -7.46 37.36 7.16
CA ARG A 261 -8.38 38.48 6.83
C ARG A 261 -8.51 38.76 5.32
N ARG A 262 -8.38 37.73 4.48
CA ARG A 262 -8.63 37.80 3.02
C ARG A 262 -10.09 37.50 2.74
N LEU A 263 -10.94 38.44 3.14
CA LEU A 263 -12.35 38.17 3.37
C LEU A 263 -13.20 38.09 2.09
N ASP A 264 -12.77 38.73 1.01
CA ASP A 264 -13.40 38.56 -0.31
C ASP A 264 -13.19 37.14 -0.86
N GLU A 265 -11.98 36.58 -0.67
CA GLU A 265 -11.69 35.19 -1.02
C GLU A 265 -12.49 34.22 -0.15
N TRP A 266 -12.59 34.50 1.15
CA TRP A 266 -13.41 33.73 2.08
C TRP A 266 -14.89 33.70 1.65
N THR A 267 -15.44 34.84 1.20
CA THR A 267 -16.82 34.92 0.70
C THR A 267 -17.03 34.15 -0.59
N ALA A 268 -16.01 33.99 -1.44
CA ALA A 268 -16.08 33.22 -2.67
C ALA A 268 -16.13 31.69 -2.47
N LEU A 269 -15.91 31.20 -1.23
CA LEU A 269 -15.98 29.77 -0.87
C LEU A 269 -17.41 29.22 -0.74
N TRP A 270 -18.40 30.11 -0.76
CA TRP A 270 -19.82 29.79 -0.59
C TRP A 270 -20.54 29.71 -1.94
N CYS A 271 -21.56 28.85 -2.06
CA CYS A 271 -22.45 28.88 -3.23
C CYS A 271 -23.45 30.05 -3.13
N SER A 272 -24.11 30.37 -4.25
CA SER A 272 -24.99 31.55 -4.35
C SER A 272 -26.17 31.54 -3.39
N ASP A 273 -26.70 30.36 -3.06
CA ASP A 273 -27.84 30.11 -2.18
C ASP A 273 -27.41 29.50 -0.84
N ALA A 274 -26.14 29.64 -0.47
CA ALA A 274 -25.60 29.02 0.73
C ALA A 274 -26.27 29.53 2.01
N GLN A 275 -26.33 28.68 3.03
CA GLN A 275 -26.88 29.02 4.33
C GLN A 275 -25.83 28.83 5.44
N TRP A 276 -25.71 29.81 6.33
CA TRP A 276 -24.85 29.70 7.49
C TRP A 276 -25.65 29.91 8.76
N PHE A 277 -25.56 28.95 9.69
CA PHE A 277 -26.18 28.98 11.00
C PHE A 277 -25.06 29.04 12.04
N LEU A 278 -24.82 30.22 12.60
CA LEU A 278 -23.73 30.46 13.55
C LEU A 278 -24.19 30.20 15.00
N PHE A 279 -25.40 30.62 15.35
CA PHE A 279 -26.07 30.39 16.64
C PHE A 279 -27.60 30.25 16.42
N GLU A 280 -28.37 29.81 17.42
CA GLU A 280 -29.83 29.58 17.32
C GLU A 280 -30.62 30.72 16.63
N ASN A 281 -30.20 31.99 16.79
CA ASN A 281 -30.85 33.16 16.21
C ASN A 281 -29.96 33.98 15.26
N LYS A 282 -28.83 33.42 14.80
CA LYS A 282 -27.88 34.10 13.91
C LYS A 282 -27.61 33.22 12.70
N ASN A 283 -28.41 33.46 11.65
CA ASN A 283 -28.26 32.81 10.36
C ASN A 283 -28.26 33.84 9.22
N ALA A 284 -27.74 33.43 8.07
CA ALA A 284 -27.64 34.24 6.88
C ALA A 284 -27.80 33.37 5.63
N THR A 285 -28.40 33.92 4.57
CA THR A 285 -28.54 33.22 3.29
C THR A 285 -27.89 34.03 2.16
N GLY A 286 -27.03 33.36 1.40
CA GLY A 286 -26.29 33.93 0.30
C GLY A 286 -24.99 34.64 0.74
N PRO A 287 -23.99 34.73 -0.15
CA PRO A 287 -22.65 35.22 0.20
C PRO A 287 -22.62 36.62 0.83
N THR A 288 -23.49 37.54 0.39
CA THR A 288 -23.55 38.91 0.90
C THR A 288 -24.00 38.97 2.36
N GLU A 289 -25.06 38.24 2.72
CA GLU A 289 -25.55 38.21 4.10
C GLU A 289 -24.59 37.43 5.00
N ILE A 290 -24.01 36.33 4.50
CA ILE A 290 -23.00 35.54 5.20
C ILE A 290 -21.77 36.39 5.51
N ARG A 291 -21.33 37.21 4.56
CA ARG A 291 -20.25 38.19 4.76
C ARG A 291 -20.59 39.20 5.86
N ALA A 292 -21.79 39.78 5.82
CA ALA A 292 -22.25 40.73 6.84
C ALA A 292 -22.34 40.09 8.24
N LEU A 293 -22.77 38.83 8.33
CA LEU A 293 -22.81 38.07 9.58
C LEU A 293 -21.39 37.81 10.12
N LEU A 294 -20.44 37.50 9.24
CA LEU A 294 -19.04 37.34 9.63
C LEU A 294 -18.45 38.66 10.15
N ASP A 295 -18.70 39.77 9.45
CA ASP A 295 -18.23 41.09 9.90
C ASP A 295 -18.80 41.49 11.25
N TRP A 296 -20.08 41.23 11.47
CA TRP A 296 -20.70 41.41 12.79
C TRP A 296 -20.04 40.53 13.85
N SER A 297 -19.75 39.26 13.56
CA SER A 297 -19.05 38.37 14.51
C SER A 297 -17.67 38.92 14.86
N LEU A 298 -16.89 39.28 13.84
CA LEU A 298 -15.54 39.79 13.97
C LEU A 298 -15.47 41.16 14.67
N SER A 299 -16.56 41.95 14.68
CA SER A 299 -16.59 43.22 15.43
C SER A 299 -16.62 43.06 16.95
N HIS A 300 -16.88 41.86 17.46
CA HIS A 300 -16.94 41.56 18.90
C HIS A 300 -15.62 41.01 19.46
N VAL A 301 -14.63 40.78 18.60
CA VAL A 301 -13.33 40.22 18.97
C VAL A 301 -12.19 41.05 18.37
N SER A 302 -11.08 41.15 19.08
CA SER A 302 -9.90 41.90 18.59
C SER A 302 -9.07 41.06 17.62
N ASP A 303 -8.93 39.77 17.93
CA ASP A 303 -8.25 38.76 17.11
C ASP A 303 -9.06 37.46 17.16
N LEU A 304 -9.01 36.68 16.08
CA LEU A 304 -9.59 35.35 15.98
C LEU A 304 -8.66 34.48 15.13
N VAL A 305 -8.35 33.29 15.63
CA VAL A 305 -7.73 32.20 14.88
C VAL A 305 -8.64 31.00 14.98
N GLN A 306 -9.02 30.45 13.84
CA GLN A 306 -9.77 29.20 13.75
C GLN A 306 -8.94 28.12 13.06
N VAL A 307 -8.93 26.92 13.65
CA VAL A 307 -8.36 25.71 13.05
C VAL A 307 -9.39 24.60 13.01
N ALA A 308 -9.25 23.67 12.07
CA ALA A 308 -10.14 22.52 11.89
C ALA A 308 -9.38 21.20 12.07
N PRO A 309 -9.07 20.79 13.31
CA PRO A 309 -8.22 19.62 13.59
C PRO A 309 -8.83 18.28 13.15
N LEU A 310 -10.16 18.20 13.04
CA LEU A 310 -10.84 16.99 12.58
C LEU A 310 -11.83 17.35 11.48
N VAL A 311 -11.65 16.74 10.33
CA VAL A 311 -12.51 16.89 9.15
C VAL A 311 -12.93 15.50 8.71
N VAL A 312 -14.23 15.21 8.76
CA VAL A 312 -14.84 13.97 8.26
C VAL A 312 -15.78 14.36 7.13
N ILE A 313 -15.61 13.76 5.95
CA ILE A 313 -16.42 14.04 4.76
C ILE A 313 -17.06 12.74 4.29
N GLU A 314 -18.35 12.80 3.99
CA GLU A 314 -19.16 11.68 3.52
C GLU A 314 -19.96 12.13 2.29
N ALA A 315 -20.47 11.19 1.49
CA ALA A 315 -21.27 11.56 0.34
C ALA A 315 -22.63 12.14 0.74
N GLY A 316 -23.11 13.11 -0.03
CA GLY A 316 -24.44 13.67 0.16
C GLY A 316 -25.53 12.87 -0.54
N THR A 317 -26.78 13.31 -0.35
CA THR A 317 -27.97 12.68 -0.95
C THR A 317 -28.08 12.90 -2.46
N ARG A 318 -27.32 13.85 -3.04
CA ARG A 318 -27.25 14.16 -4.48
C ARG A 318 -25.85 13.86 -5.03
N SER A 319 -25.75 13.48 -6.31
CA SER A 319 -24.48 13.14 -6.98
C SER A 319 -23.44 14.27 -6.97
N ASN A 320 -23.91 15.51 -6.81
CA ASN A 320 -23.10 16.71 -6.80
C ASN A 320 -23.00 17.36 -5.41
N SER A 321 -23.24 16.57 -4.36
CA SER A 321 -23.25 17.03 -2.97
C SER A 321 -22.43 16.14 -2.05
N ALA A 322 -21.93 16.73 -0.98
CA ALA A 322 -21.26 16.04 0.12
C ALA A 322 -21.80 16.56 1.45
N ILE A 323 -21.59 15.80 2.52
CA ILE A 323 -21.80 16.26 3.89
C ILE A 323 -20.49 16.15 4.65
N GLY A 324 -20.32 16.95 5.69
CA GLY A 324 -19.13 16.88 6.52
C GLY A 324 -19.38 17.24 7.96
N ARG A 325 -18.55 16.66 8.84
CA ARG A 325 -18.48 16.98 10.26
C ARG A 325 -17.10 17.52 10.55
N ILE A 326 -17.04 18.77 10.98
CA ILE A 326 -15.78 19.49 11.19
C ILE A 326 -15.69 19.91 12.65
N ILE A 327 -14.72 19.39 13.39
CA ILE A 327 -14.40 19.95 14.70
C ILE A 327 -13.51 21.16 14.48
N ILE A 328 -13.91 22.29 15.04
CA ILE A 328 -13.15 23.52 15.04
C ILE A 328 -12.65 23.85 16.44
N ARG A 329 -11.51 24.51 16.49
CA ARG A 329 -11.04 25.23 17.68
C ARG A 329 -10.82 26.68 17.29
N GLU A 330 -11.38 27.56 18.08
CA GLU A 330 -11.24 29.00 17.94
C GLU A 330 -10.51 29.56 19.16
N ASP A 331 -9.44 30.31 18.90
CA ASP A 331 -8.78 31.13 19.90
C ASP A 331 -9.03 32.60 19.53
N PHE A 332 -9.68 33.35 20.41
CA PHE A 332 -9.99 34.76 20.17
C PHE A 332 -9.79 35.62 21.41
N ARG A 333 -9.56 36.92 21.20
CA ARG A 333 -9.44 37.90 22.27
C ARG A 333 -10.67 38.81 22.33
N LEU A 334 -11.25 38.93 23.52
CA LEU A 334 -12.27 39.93 23.80
C LEU A 334 -11.67 41.34 23.81
N PRO A 335 -12.49 42.42 23.70
CA PRO A 335 -12.00 43.80 23.70
C PRO A 335 -11.24 44.21 24.98
N ASP A 336 -11.44 43.50 26.09
CA ASP A 336 -10.72 43.70 27.35
C ASP A 336 -9.36 42.98 27.41
N GLY A 337 -8.99 42.25 26.35
CA GLY A 337 -7.75 41.49 26.23
C GLY A 337 -7.83 40.04 26.71
N THR A 338 -8.97 39.60 27.24
CA THR A 338 -9.17 38.22 27.70
C THR A 338 -9.05 37.24 26.52
N LEU A 339 -8.17 36.24 26.64
CA LEU A 339 -8.05 35.15 25.68
C LEU A 339 -9.08 34.06 26.00
N VAL A 340 -9.88 33.68 25.01
CA VAL A 340 -10.88 32.63 25.08
C VAL A 340 -10.53 31.56 24.05
N THR A 341 -10.54 30.30 24.48
CA THR A 341 -10.50 29.14 23.60
C THR A 341 -11.86 28.49 23.60
N GLN A 342 -12.38 28.19 22.42
CA GLN A 342 -13.69 27.58 22.22
C GLN A 342 -13.59 26.43 21.24
N THR A 343 -14.34 25.36 21.50
CA THR A 343 -14.46 24.22 20.59
C THR A 343 -15.87 24.22 20.03
N GLY A 344 -15.98 23.94 18.73
CA GLY A 344 -17.26 23.80 18.06
C GLY A 344 -17.24 22.65 17.06
N ARG A 345 -18.42 22.30 16.58
CA ARG A 345 -18.62 21.37 15.48
C ARG A 345 -19.45 22.04 14.41
N TYR A 346 -18.97 22.04 13.18
CA TYR A 346 -19.80 22.29 12.01
C TYR A 346 -20.38 20.99 11.46
N ASP A 347 -21.69 20.98 11.24
CA ASP A 347 -22.36 20.05 10.34
C ASP A 347 -22.58 20.76 9.00
N ASP A 348 -21.83 20.35 7.99
CA ASP A 348 -21.71 21.02 6.69
C ASP A 348 -22.38 20.21 5.56
N GLU A 349 -22.97 20.92 4.60
CA GLU A 349 -23.32 20.43 3.27
C GLU A 349 -22.51 21.18 2.22
N TYR A 350 -22.04 20.45 1.22
CA TYR A 350 -21.25 20.96 0.11
C TYR A 350 -21.95 20.70 -1.21
N VAL A 351 -21.72 21.58 -2.17
CA VAL A 351 -22.14 21.39 -3.56
C VAL A 351 -20.97 21.63 -4.49
N ARG A 352 -20.82 20.80 -5.53
CA ARG A 352 -19.82 21.05 -6.56
C ARG A 352 -20.39 22.02 -7.60
N THR A 353 -19.63 23.06 -7.89
CA THR A 353 -19.92 24.06 -8.92
C THR A 353 -18.93 23.90 -10.07
N PRO A 354 -19.13 24.56 -11.23
CA PRO A 354 -18.10 24.61 -12.28
C PRO A 354 -16.74 25.13 -11.80
N GLN A 355 -16.71 25.91 -10.72
CA GLN A 355 -15.51 26.48 -10.11
C GLN A 355 -14.98 25.63 -8.92
N GLY A 356 -15.49 24.40 -8.75
CA GLY A 356 -15.11 23.47 -7.68
C GLY A 356 -16.14 23.38 -6.54
N TRP A 357 -15.77 22.67 -5.47
CA TRP A 357 -16.62 22.51 -4.29
C TRP A 357 -16.83 23.83 -3.55
N ARG A 358 -18.04 24.04 -3.04
CA ARG A 358 -18.45 25.24 -2.28
C ARG A 358 -19.30 24.84 -1.07
N PHE A 359 -19.26 25.64 -0.02
CA PHE A 359 -20.16 25.50 1.13
C PHE A 359 -21.59 25.84 0.71
N ALA A 360 -22.50 24.89 0.92
CA ALA A 360 -23.94 25.06 0.66
C ALA A 360 -24.72 25.26 1.95
N ARG A 361 -24.37 24.53 3.01
CA ARG A 361 -24.93 24.76 4.34
C ARG A 361 -23.83 24.56 5.37
N ARG A 362 -23.78 25.41 6.39
CA ARG A 362 -22.91 25.22 7.54
C ARG A 362 -23.67 25.50 8.82
N HIS A 363 -23.67 24.56 9.77
CA HIS A 363 -24.33 24.74 11.06
C HIS A 363 -23.35 24.51 12.22
N LEU A 364 -23.07 25.58 12.97
CA LEU A 364 -22.19 25.53 14.14
C LEU A 364 -22.96 25.09 15.39
N THR A 365 -22.43 24.09 16.07
CA THR A 365 -22.80 23.72 17.45
C THR A 365 -21.57 23.89 18.34
N LEU A 366 -21.70 24.62 19.43
CA LEU A 366 -20.62 24.76 20.42
C LEU A 366 -20.56 23.51 21.30
N LEU A 367 -19.36 23.06 21.64
CA LEU A 367 -19.12 21.83 22.40
C LEU A 367 -18.67 22.08 23.84
#